data_AF-A5KLS2-F1
#
_entry.id   AF-A5KLS2-F1
#
_cell.length_a   1.000
_cell.length_b   1.000
_cell.length_c   1.000
_cell.angle_alpha   90.00
_cell.angle_beta   90.00
_cell.angle_gamma   90.00
#
_symmetry.space_group_name_H-M   'P 1'
#
loop_
_entity.id
_entity.type
_entity.pdbx_description
1 polymer ?
#
loop_
_entity_poly.entity_id
_entity_poly.type
_entity_poly.pdbx_seq_one_letter_code
_entity_poly.pdbx_strand_id
1 'polypeptide(L)' 'MENKIVIQNFGPVKEAQINLNKKFQIFIGAQASGKSTICKVVYFVQNIEENISFV' A
#
# COMPACT_ATOMS: atom_id res chain seq x y z
N MET A 1 -12.11 2.63 -15.29
CA MET A 1 -10.66 2.41 -15.21
C MET A 1 -10.37 1.71 -13.90
N GLU A 2 -9.45 0.74 -13.86
CA GLU A 2 -9.10 0.04 -12.62
C GLU A 2 -8.16 0.92 -11.78
N ASN A 3 -8.58 1.32 -10.57
CA ASN A 3 -7.75 2.10 -9.67
C ASN A 3 -6.87 1.14 -8.85
N LYS A 4 -5.55 1.25 -9.00
CA LYS A 4 -4.62 0.36 -8.32
C LYS A 4 -3.35 1.05 -7.85
N ILE A 5 -2.78 0.52 -6.78
CA ILE A 5 -1.42 0.85 -6.32
C ILE A 5 -0.51 -0.33 -6.67
N VAL A 6 0.66 -0.03 -7.25
CA VAL A 6 1.70 -1.00 -7.56
C VAL A 6 2.92 -0.67 -6.71
N ILE A 7 3.41 -1.65 -5.94
CA ILE A 7 4.60 -1.54 -5.10
C ILE A 7 5.68 -2.44 -5.70
N GLN A 8 6.87 -1.91 -5.93
CA GLN A 8 8.02 -2.66 -6.44
C GLN A 8 9.28 -2.34 -5.62
N ASN A 9 9.98 -3.39 -5.18
CA ASN A 9 11.26 -3.30 -4.47
C ASN A 9 11.29 -2.30 -3.31
N PHE A 10 10.26 -2.31 -2.45
CA PHE A 10 10.14 -1.38 -1.32
C PHE A 10 10.17 -2.14 0.02
N GLY A 11 11.27 -1.99 0.76
CA GLY A 11 11.50 -2.71 2.00
C GLY A 11 11.37 -4.23 1.81
N PRO A 12 10.56 -4.94 2.63
CA PRO A 12 10.36 -6.39 2.49
C PRO A 12 9.43 -6.79 1.32
N VAL A 13 8.89 -5.84 0.54
CA VAL A 13 7.93 -6.10 -0.55
C VAL A 13 8.65 -6.03 -1.89
N LYS A 14 8.86 -7.18 -2.54
CA LYS A 14 9.43 -7.25 -3.90
C LYS A 14 8.44 -6.77 -4.95
N GLU A 15 7.20 -7.25 -4.90
CA GLU A 15 6.11 -6.85 -5.78
C GLU A 15 4.76 -6.99 -5.07
N ALA A 16 3.87 -6.01 -5.21
CA ALA A 16 2.47 -6.11 -4.82
C ALA A 16 1.58 -5.24 -5.72
N GLN A 17 0.39 -5.73 -6.06
CA GLN A 17 -0.66 -4.96 -6.74
C GLN A 17 -1.92 -4.94 -5.88
N ILE A 18 -2.39 -3.74 -5.55
CA ILE A 18 -3.53 -3.51 -4.67
C ILE A 18 -4.65 -2.85 -5.48
N ASN A 19 -5.78 -3.53 -5.61
CA ASN A 19 -6.98 -3.00 -6.26
C ASN A 19 -7.77 -2.14 -5.26
N LEU A 20 -7.84 -0.84 -5.52
CA LEU A 20 -8.48 0.14 -4.64
C LEU A 20 -10.02 0.18 -4.77
N ASN A 21 -10.59 -0.51 -5.76
CA ASN A 21 -12.04 -0.60 -5.91
C ASN A 21 -12.68 -1.61 -4.93
N LYS A 22 -11.86 -2.46 -4.29
CA LYS A 22 -12.35 -3.41 -3.30
C LYS A 22 -12.61 -2.70 -1.96
N LYS A 23 -13.78 -2.93 -1.36
CA LYS A 23 -14.17 -2.34 -0.07
C LYS A 23 -13.42 -2.89 1.15
N PHE A 24 -12.93 -4.13 1.06
CA PHE A 24 -12.20 -4.80 2.15
C PHE A 24 -11.18 -5.80 1.60
N GLN A 25 -9.97 -5.83 2.15
CA GLN A 25 -8.87 -6.71 1.72
C GLN A 25 -8.17 -7.30 2.94
N ILE A 26 -7.78 -8.56 2.82
CA ILE A 26 -7.07 -9.29 3.86
C ILE A 26 -5.66 -9.60 3.35
N PHE A 27 -4.64 -9.22 4.12
CA PHE A 27 -3.24 -9.56 3.86
C PHE A 27 -2.76 -10.56 4.92
N ILE A 28 -2.49 -11.81 4.52
CA ILE A 28 -2.00 -12.89 5.39
C ILE A 28 -0.62 -13.34 4.89
N GLY A 29 0.24 -13.77 5.82
CA GLY A 29 1.57 -14.27 5.51
C GLY A 29 2.46 -14.32 6.75
N ALA A 30 3.64 -14.91 6.61
CA ALA A 30 4.64 -15.07 7.68
C ALA A 30 4.98 -13.76 8.40
N GLN A 31 5.45 -13.82 9.66
CA GLN A 31 5.90 -12.63 10.37
C GLN A 31 6.94 -11.85 9.54
N ALA A 32 6.92 -10.51 9.64
CA ALA A 32 7.84 -9.61 8.93
C ALA A 32 7.77 -9.64 7.39
N SER A 33 6.79 -10.32 6.78
CA SER A 33 6.62 -10.42 5.32
C SER A 33 6.15 -9.14 4.60
N GLY A 34 6.19 -7.97 5.25
CA GLY A 34 5.80 -6.70 4.62
C GLY A 34 4.30 -6.37 4.59
N LYS A 35 3.44 -7.12 5.27
CA LYS A 35 1.99 -6.83 5.34
C LYS A 35 1.69 -5.39 5.80
N SER A 36 2.29 -4.95 6.90
CA SER A 36 2.13 -3.59 7.39
C SER A 36 2.80 -2.56 6.48
N THR A 37 3.87 -2.93 5.76
CA THR A 37 4.49 -2.09 4.73
C THR A 37 3.51 -1.80 3.60
N ILE A 38 2.81 -2.81 3.09
CA ILE A 38 1.76 -2.63 2.06
C ILE A 38 0.69 -1.66 2.56
N CYS A 39 0.15 -1.89 3.77
CA CYS A 39 -0.88 -1.01 4.33
C CYS A 39 -0.39 0.44 4.49
N LYS A 40 0.85 0.64 4.96
CA LYS A 40 1.45 1.98 5.12
C LYS A 40 1.62 2.71 3.80
N VAL A 41 2.06 2.00 2.75
CA VAL A 41 2.20 2.60 1.41
C VAL A 41 0.84 3.00 0.86
N VAL A 42 -0.16 2.11 0.96
CA VAL A 42 -1.54 2.44 0.54
C VAL A 42 -2.06 3.67 1.27
N TYR A 43 -1.90 3.72 2.60
CA TYR A 43 -2.31 4.87 3.41
C TYR A 43 -1.58 6.15 3.00
N PHE A 44 -0.26 6.11 2.88
CA PHE A 44 0.53 7.29 2.54
C PHE A 44 0.12 7.89 1.19
N VAL A 45 -0.02 7.04 0.16
CA VAL A 45 -0.38 7.47 -1.19
C VAL A 45 -1.82 8.00 -1.26
N GLN A 46 -2.75 7.40 -0.53
CA GLN A 46 -4.14 7.88 -0.49
C GLN A 46 -4.29 9.22 0.22
N ASN A 47 -3.40 9.56 1.15
CA ASN A 47 -3.44 10.79 1.93
C ASN A 47 -2.27 11.71 1.58
N ILE A 48 -1.74 11.63 0.35
CA ILE A 48 -0.49 12.30 -0.02
C ILE A 48 -0.58 13.82 0.08
N GLU A 49 -1.74 14.40 -0.26
CA GLU A 49 -1.99 15.85 -0.14
C GLU A 49 -1.90 16.28 1.33
N GLU A 50 -2.59 15.58 2.24
CA GLU A 50 -2.52 15.85 3.69
C GLU A 50 -1.10 15.64 4.25
N ASN A 51 -0.40 14.59 3.79
CA ASN A 51 0.95 14.27 4.26
C ASN A 51 2.02 15.28 3.78
N ILE A 52 1.79 15.98 2.67
CA ILE A 52 2.76 16.92 2.07
C ILE A 52 2.42 18.39 2.38
N SER A 53 1.20 18.69 2.83
CA SER A 53 0.73 20.05 3.16
C SER A 53 1.38 20.69 4.41
N PHE A 54 2.57 20.26 4.81
CA PHE A 54 3.38 20.87 5.87
C PHE A 54 4.26 22.04 5.38
N VAL A 55 3.90 22.68 4.26
CA VAL A 55 4.57 23.89 3.74
C VAL A 55 3.63 25.08 3.84
#